data_AF-A0A2N2IZR0-F1
#
_entry.id   AF-A0A2N2IZR0-F1
#
_cell.length_a   1.000
_cell.length_b   1.000
_cell.length_c   1.000
_cell.angle_alpha   90.00
_cell.angle_beta   90.00
_cell.angle_gamma   90.00
#
_symmetry.space_group_name_H-M   'P 1'
#
loop_
_entity.id
_entity.type
_entity.pdbx_description
1 polymer ?
#
loop_
_entity_poly.entity_id
_entity_poly.type
_entity_poly.pdbx_seq_one_letter_code
_entity_poly.pdbx_strand_id
1 'polypeptide(L)'
;TLQRDLDRRETNPPLNFLEQTASQIGGRENLVLMRPLPSVVQGKLRIETTEFKLERLDMEQVLRILQEMEQASPPMRVDRLHLKQRFDNAAQLDMSVTVSAARRN
;
A
#
# COMPACT_ATOMS: atom_id res chain seq x y z
N THR A 1 -30.26 -2.66 -9.44
CA THR A 1 -29.49 -1.73 -10.30
C THR A 1 -28.04 -1.80 -9.89
N LEU A 2 -27.13 -2.14 -10.82
CA LEU A 2 -25.67 -2.22 -10.62
C LEU A 2 -25.05 -0.99 -9.92
N GLN A 3 -25.77 0.15 -9.92
CA GLN A 3 -25.42 1.37 -9.19
C GLN A 3 -25.36 1.20 -7.66
N ARG A 4 -26.26 0.40 -7.06
CA ARG A 4 -26.35 0.27 -5.59
C ARG A 4 -25.25 -0.63 -4.98
N ASP A 5 -24.66 -1.51 -5.79
CA ASP A 5 -23.57 -2.38 -5.34
C ASP A 5 -22.21 -1.66 -5.33
N LEU A 6 -22.12 -0.51 -6.00
CA LEU A 6 -20.94 0.36 -5.99
C LEU A 6 -20.91 1.30 -4.77
N ASP A 7 -22.07 1.59 -4.16
CA ASP A 7 -22.20 2.51 -3.03
C ASP A 7 -22.08 1.81 -1.66
N ARG A 8 -22.13 0.47 -1.62
CA ARG A 8 -22.29 -0.31 -0.37
C ARG A 8 -21.15 -1.27 -0.03
N ARG A 9 -20.05 -1.28 -0.78
CA ARG A 9 -18.83 -1.91 -0.26
C ARG A 9 -18.18 -0.90 0.65
N GLU A 10 -18.12 -1.20 1.95
CA GLU A 10 -17.21 -0.56 2.89
C GLU A 10 -15.80 -0.65 2.28
N THR A 11 -15.43 0.36 1.51
CA THR A 11 -14.08 0.48 0.97
C THR A 11 -13.23 0.83 2.17
N ASN A 12 -12.56 -0.18 2.73
CA ASN A 12 -11.56 0.02 3.77
C ASN A 12 -10.61 1.12 3.26
N PRO A 13 -10.47 2.27 3.97
CA PRO A 13 -9.65 3.37 3.48
C PRO A 13 -8.27 2.85 3.07
N PRO A 14 -7.68 3.33 1.96
CA PRO A 14 -6.39 2.83 1.47
C PRO A 14 -5.31 2.77 2.55
N LEU A 15 -5.31 3.74 3.46
CA LEU A 15 -4.41 3.76 4.61
C LEU A 15 -4.58 2.56 5.54
N ASN A 16 -5.82 2.21 5.91
CA ASN A 16 -6.12 1.08 6.79
C ASN A 16 -5.74 -0.25 6.13
N PHE A 17 -6.00 -0.38 4.83
CA PHE A 17 -5.57 -1.54 4.06
C PHE A 17 -4.04 -1.70 4.13
N LEU A 18 -3.29 -0.62 3.87
CA LEU A 18 -1.83 -0.64 3.92
C LEU A 18 -1.30 -0.99 5.31
N GLU A 19 -1.91 -0.45 6.37
CA GLU A 19 -1.54 -0.78 7.75
C GLU A 19 -1.78 -2.27 8.07
N GLN A 20 -2.89 -2.81 7.59
CA GLN A 20 -3.21 -4.23 7.75
C GLN A 20 -2.24 -5.13 6.96
N THR A 21 -1.97 -4.82 5.68
CA THR A 21 -1.00 -5.55 4.84
C THR A 21 0.39 -5.52 5.46
N ALA A 22 0.85 -4.35 5.91
CA ALA A 22 2.14 -4.19 6.58
C ALA A 22 2.22 -5.05 7.85
N SER A 23 1.18 -5.01 8.69
CA SER A 23 1.13 -5.75 9.94
C SER A 23 1.08 -7.28 9.73
N GLN A 24 0.33 -7.75 8.73
CA GLN A 24 0.12 -9.17 8.48
C GLN A 24 1.29 -9.85 7.76
N ILE A 25 1.96 -9.15 6.84
CA ILE A 25 3.01 -9.75 6.01
C ILE A 25 4.40 -9.32 6.47
N GLY A 26 4.60 -8.02 6.70
CA GLY A 26 5.91 -7.46 7.05
C GLY A 26 6.21 -7.48 8.55
N GLY A 27 5.19 -7.57 9.40
CA GLY A 27 5.31 -7.38 10.85
C GLY A 27 5.21 -5.89 11.20
N ARG A 28 4.38 -5.57 12.20
CA ARG A 28 4.12 -4.17 12.61
C ARG A 28 5.40 -3.46 13.08
N GLU A 29 6.28 -4.19 13.74
CA GLU A 29 7.59 -3.73 14.21
C GLU A 29 8.55 -3.31 13.10
N ASN A 30 8.31 -3.78 11.87
CA ASN A 30 9.13 -3.49 10.71
C ASN A 30 8.61 -2.30 9.90
N LEU A 31 7.42 -1.77 10.23
CA LEU A 31 6.86 -0.56 9.61
C LEU A 31 7.53 0.68 10.21
N VAL A 32 8.45 1.28 9.47
CA VAL A 32 9.23 2.45 9.93
C VAL A 32 8.68 3.78 9.42
N LEU A 33 7.85 3.76 8.37
CA LEU A 33 7.17 4.95 7.86
C LEU A 33 5.81 4.57 7.27
N MET A 34 4.80 5.37 7.58
CA MET A 34 3.52 5.41 6.87
C MET A 34 3.02 6.85 6.87
N ARG A 35 3.04 7.49 5.70
CA ARG A 35 2.71 8.90 5.55
C ARG A 35 1.72 9.10 4.40
N PRO A 36 0.44 9.37 4.71
CA PRO A 36 -0.50 9.87 3.73
C PRO A 36 -0.03 11.22 3.18
N LEU A 37 -0.15 11.41 1.87
CA LEU A 37 0.07 12.67 1.20
C LEU A 37 -1.26 13.39 0.95
N PRO A 38 -1.26 14.73 0.74
CA PRO A 38 -2.47 15.45 0.37
C PRO A 38 -3.14 14.84 -0.86
N SER A 39 -4.44 14.56 -0.75
CA SER A 39 -5.20 13.95 -1.85
C SER A 39 -5.35 14.91 -3.03
N VAL A 40 -5.24 14.39 -4.25
CA VAL A 40 -5.44 15.16 -5.48
C VAL A 40 -6.81 14.84 -6.07
N VAL A 41 -7.58 15.85 -6.46
CA VAL A 41 -8.86 15.64 -7.16
C VAL A 41 -8.66 15.78 -8.67
N GLN A 42 -9.09 14.78 -9.44
CA GLN A 42 -9.06 14.75 -10.89
C GLN A 42 -10.46 14.38 -11.41
N GLY A 43 -11.25 15.39 -11.81
CA GLY A 43 -12.64 15.20 -12.20
C GLY A 43 -13.48 14.62 -11.06
N LYS A 44 -14.05 13.42 -11.24
CA LYS A 44 -14.85 12.71 -10.24
C LYS A 44 -14.03 11.76 -9.35
N LEU A 45 -12.71 11.75 -9.50
CA LEU A 45 -11.81 10.90 -8.74
C LEU A 45 -11.03 11.72 -7.73
N ARG A 46 -10.89 11.18 -6.53
CA ARG A 46 -9.92 11.61 -5.54
C ARG A 46 -8.83 10.55 -5.47
N ILE A 47 -7.60 10.97 -5.66
CA ILE A 47 -6.40 10.15 -5.60
C ILE A 47 -5.78 10.33 -4.22
N GLU A 48 -5.63 9.24 -3.51
CA GLU A 48 -4.99 9.18 -2.21
C GLU A 48 -3.66 8.48 -2.36
N THR A 49 -2.58 9.19 -2.02
CA THR A 49 -1.22 8.67 -2.12
C THR A 49 -0.66 8.47 -0.73
N THR A 50 0.02 7.35 -0.50
CA THR A 50 0.71 7.05 0.75
C THR A 50 2.15 6.66 0.44
N GLU A 51 3.09 7.27 1.16
CA GLU A 51 4.45 6.76 1.25
C GLU A 51 4.55 5.79 2.42
N PHE A 52 5.11 4.62 2.19
CA PHE A 52 5.36 3.67 3.27
C PHE A 52 6.72 3.00 3.12
N LYS A 53 7.32 2.67 4.27
CA LYS A 53 8.61 1.99 4.35
C LYS A 53 8.55 0.86 5.36
N LEU A 54 8.99 -0.31 4.92
CA LEU A 54 9.16 -1.51 5.71
C LEU A 54 10.64 -1.91 5.68
N GLU A 55 11.16 -2.41 6.79
CA GLU A 55 12.53 -2.90 6.89
C GLU A 55 12.55 -4.40 7.18
N ARG A 56 13.71 -5.05 6.96
CA ARG A 56 13.95 -6.46 7.37
C ARG A 56 13.00 -7.48 6.73
N LEU A 57 12.52 -7.22 5.52
CA LEU A 57 11.67 -8.13 4.78
C LEU A 57 12.51 -9.17 4.03
N ASP A 58 12.06 -10.40 3.91
CA ASP A 58 12.55 -11.30 2.86
C ASP A 58 11.88 -10.98 1.51
N MET A 59 12.39 -11.60 0.42
CA MET A 59 11.85 -11.37 -0.92
C MET A 59 10.41 -11.86 -1.08
N GLU A 60 10.03 -12.95 -0.40
CA GLU A 60 8.68 -13.49 -0.48
C GLU A 60 7.68 -12.51 0.13
N GLN A 61 8.00 -11.94 1.30
CA GLN A 61 7.21 -10.90 1.95
C GLN A 61 7.03 -9.69 1.05
N VAL A 62 8.11 -9.21 0.39
CA VAL A 62 8.02 -8.11 -0.58
C VAL A 62 7.03 -8.44 -1.70
N LEU A 63 7.16 -9.61 -2.32
CA LEU A 63 6.27 -10.02 -3.42
C LEU A 63 4.82 -10.12 -2.97
N ARG A 64 4.57 -10.72 -1.80
CA ARG A 64 3.22 -10.83 -1.24
C ARG A 64 2.60 -9.48 -0.94
N ILE A 65 3.36 -8.52 -0.41
CA ILE A 65 2.87 -7.16 -0.17
C ILE A 65 2.46 -6.48 -1.49
N LEU A 66 3.29 -6.58 -2.52
CA LEU A 66 2.99 -6.01 -3.84
C LEU A 66 1.76 -6.67 -4.46
N GLN A 67 1.59 -7.97 -4.29
CA GLN A 67 0.43 -8.72 -4.76
C GLN A 67 -0.86 -8.30 -4.05
N GLU A 68 -0.84 -8.11 -2.73
CA GLU A 68 -2.00 -7.60 -1.98
C GLU A 68 -2.41 -6.20 -2.47
N MET A 69 -1.43 -5.32 -2.74
CA MET A 69 -1.71 -3.98 -3.28
C MET A 69 -2.38 -4.02 -4.65
N GLU A 70 -1.92 -4.90 -5.53
CA GLU A 70 -2.51 -5.11 -6.85
C GLU A 70 -3.94 -5.65 -6.75
N GLN A 71 -4.20 -6.55 -5.79
CA GLN A 71 -5.50 -7.19 -5.58
C GLN A 71 -6.48 -6.40 -4.70
N ALA A 72 -6.05 -5.28 -4.15
CA ALA A 72 -6.88 -4.41 -3.33
C ALA A 72 -8.15 -3.96 -4.06
N SER A 73 -9.17 -3.54 -3.31
CA SER A 73 -10.41 -3.01 -3.88
C SER A 73 -10.75 -1.63 -3.28
N PRO A 74 -10.53 -0.53 -4.01
CA PRO A 74 -9.98 -0.45 -5.37
C PRO A 74 -8.49 -0.85 -5.44
N PRO A 75 -8.00 -1.33 -6.61
CA PRO A 75 -6.59 -1.67 -6.78
C PRO A 75 -5.68 -0.48 -6.48
N MET A 76 -4.57 -0.74 -5.81
CA MET A 76 -3.56 0.27 -5.55
C MET A 76 -2.50 0.23 -6.64
N ARG A 77 -2.14 1.41 -7.16
CA ARG A 77 -1.03 1.57 -8.08
C ARG A 77 0.25 1.82 -7.30
N VAL A 78 1.30 1.07 -7.63
CA VAL A 78 2.66 1.36 -7.16
C VAL A 78 3.25 2.47 -8.03
N ASP A 79 3.47 3.64 -7.44
CA ASP A 79 3.97 4.83 -8.13
C ASP A 79 5.51 4.86 -8.14
N ARG A 80 6.13 4.34 -7.07
CA ARG A 80 7.57 4.22 -6.91
C ARG A 80 7.86 3.04 -6.00
N LEU A 81 8.84 2.21 -6.36
CA LEU A 81 9.37 1.13 -5.53
C LEU A 81 10.89 1.24 -5.46
N HIS A 82 11.43 1.15 -4.26
CA HIS A 82 12.86 1.07 -4.00
C HIS A 82 13.12 -0.06 -3.01
N LEU A 83 13.97 -1.01 -3.43
CA LEU A 83 14.41 -2.14 -2.62
C LEU A 83 15.91 -2.01 -2.37
N LYS A 84 16.33 -2.19 -1.12
CA LYS A 84 17.73 -2.18 -0.75
C LYS A 84 18.03 -3.40 0.11
N GLN A 85 19.04 -4.16 -0.27
CA GLN A 85 19.57 -5.22 0.58
C GLN A 85 20.15 -4.64 1.87
N ARG A 86 19.85 -5.29 3.00
CA ARG A 86 20.35 -4.82 4.30
C ARG A 86 21.84 -5.11 4.44
N PHE A 87 22.53 -4.20 5.13
CA PHE A 87 23.98 -4.32 5.35
C PHE A 87 24.32 -5.35 6.44
N ASP A 88 23.42 -5.54 7.41
CA ASP A 88 23.57 -6.46 8.54
C ASP A 88 23.07 -7.88 8.21
N ASN A 89 22.21 -8.03 7.20
CA ASN A 89 21.74 -9.33 6.73
C ASN A 89 21.41 -9.31 5.22
N ALA A 90 22.25 -9.98 4.42
CA ALA A 90 22.10 -10.07 2.97
C ALA A 90 20.81 -10.79 2.51
N ALA A 91 20.17 -11.61 3.37
CA ALA A 91 18.90 -12.25 3.03
C ALA A 91 17.68 -11.33 3.16
N GLN A 92 17.87 -10.12 3.71
CA GLN A 92 16.78 -9.17 3.99
C GLN A 92 16.87 -7.89 3.16
N LEU A 93 15.72 -7.27 3.00
CA LEU A 93 15.46 -6.09 2.18
C LEU A 93 14.75 -5.02 3.00
N ASP A 94 15.16 -3.78 2.81
CA ASP A 94 14.37 -2.61 3.17
C ASP A 94 13.63 -2.13 1.92
N MET A 95 12.31 -1.99 2.05
CA MET A 95 11.41 -1.58 0.99
C MET A 95 10.85 -0.19 1.29
N SER A 96 11.04 0.74 0.35
CA SER A 96 10.38 2.06 0.36
C SER A 96 9.51 2.19 -0.87
N VAL A 97 8.27 2.62 -0.70
CA VAL A 97 7.30 2.57 -1.78
C VAL A 97 6.24 3.63 -1.62
N THR A 98 5.84 4.19 -2.75
CA THR A 98 4.75 5.15 -2.86
C THR A 98 3.63 4.48 -3.61
N VAL A 99 2.44 4.48 -3.03
CA VAL A 99 1.24 3.87 -3.61
C VAL A 99 0.12 4.88 -3.72
N SER A 100 -0.67 4.77 -4.77
CA SER A 100 -1.86 5.59 -4.97
C SER A 100 -3.11 4.73 -5.15
N ALA A 101 -4.22 5.16 -4.56
CA ALA A 101 -5.54 4.57 -4.75
C ALA A 101 -6.50 5.66 -5.25
N ALA A 102 -7.27 5.34 -6.29
CA ALA A 102 -8.30 6.24 -6.81
C ALA A 102 -9.66 5.85 -6.22
N ARG A 103 -10.34 6.81 -5.60
CA ARG A 103 -11.72 6.68 -5.14
C ARG A 103 -12.63 7.66 -5.82
N ARG A 104 -13.90 7.29 -6.00
CA ARG A 104 -14.92 8.21 -6.50
C ARG A 104 -15.24 9.24 -5.40
N ASN A 105 -15.33 10.52 -5.78
CA ASN A 105 -15.84 11.60 -4.93
C ASN A 105 -17.35 11.53 -4.78
#